data_AF-A0A6V8D8B0-F1
#
_entry.id   AF-A0A6V8D8B0-F1
#
_cell.length_a   1.000
_cell.length_b   1.000
_cell.length_c   1.000
_cell.angle_alpha   90.00
_cell.angle_beta   90.00
_cell.angle_gamma   90.00
#
_symmetry.space_group_name_H-M   'P 1'
#
loop_
_entity.id
_entity.type
_entity.pdbx_description
1 polymer ?
#
loop_
_entity_poly.entity_id
_entity_poly.type
_entity_poly.pdbx_seq_one_letter_code
_entity_poly.pdbx_strand_id
1 'polypeptide(L)'
;KQLLRKRILQWRRMGLDVSEVEPALYLNDHEGFELYASIESKVRTAVELERQIDSCSESLSASELTTAKFRIRQLTGFDQVKALIDAL
;
A
#
# COMPACT_ATOMS: atom_id res chain seq x y z
N LYS A 1 0.36 18.06 12.58
CA LYS A 1 0.04 17.98 11.11
C LYS A 1 1.26 17.98 10.16
N GLN A 2 2.38 18.68 10.43
CA GLN A 2 3.57 18.68 9.54
C GLN A 2 4.20 17.28 9.34
N LEU A 3 4.24 16.46 10.39
CA LEU A 3 4.73 15.08 10.33
C LEU A 3 3.93 14.21 9.35
N LEU A 4 2.59 14.28 9.44
CA LEU A 4 1.69 13.54 8.54
C LEU A 4 1.94 13.91 7.07
N ARG A 5 2.11 15.20 6.74
CA ARG A 5 2.44 15.62 5.36
C ARG A 5 3.76 15.00 4.85
N LYS A 6 4.81 14.99 5.68
CA LYS A 6 6.09 14.34 5.33
C LYS A 6 5.90 12.85 5.06
N ARG A 7 5.07 12.18 5.87
CA ARG A 7 4.78 10.76 5.74
C ARG A 7 3.99 10.44 4.45
N ILE A 8 2.98 11.23 4.12
CA ILE A 8 2.23 11.13 2.86
C ILE A 8 3.17 11.26 1.66
N LEU A 9 4.04 12.28 1.67
CA LEU A 9 5.00 12.49 0.60
C LEU A 9 5.99 11.33 0.47
N GLN A 10 6.41 10.73 1.58
CA GLN A 10 7.27 9.55 1.57
C GLN A 10 6.58 8.38 0.87
N TRP A 11 5.34 8.05 1.23
CA TRP A 11 4.59 6.95 0.60
C TRP A 11 4.34 7.20 -0.88
N ARG A 12 4.03 8.44 -1.28
CA ARG A 12 3.93 8.82 -2.70
C ARG A 12 5.23 8.60 -3.47
N ARG A 13 6.38 8.91 -2.87
CA ARG A 13 7.70 8.66 -3.49
C ARG A 13 8.01 7.16 -3.61
N MET A 14 7.38 6.31 -2.82
CA MET A 14 7.43 4.86 -2.98
C MET A 14 6.51 4.37 -4.12
N GLY A 15 5.76 5.25 -4.77
CA GLY A 15 4.80 4.88 -5.82
C GLY A 15 3.45 4.37 -5.29
N LEU A 16 3.16 4.57 -4.00
CA LEU A 16 1.90 4.20 -3.37
C LEU A 16 0.87 5.32 -3.50
N ASP A 17 -0.34 4.94 -3.87
CA ASP A 17 -1.51 5.81 -3.87
C ASP A 17 -2.11 5.87 -2.46
N VAL A 18 -1.68 6.87 -1.72
CA VAL A 18 -2.16 7.17 -0.36
C VAL A 18 -3.15 8.33 -0.33
N SER A 19 -3.82 8.62 -1.46
CA SER A 19 -4.79 9.73 -1.54
C SER A 19 -5.88 9.66 -0.46
N GLU A 20 -6.32 8.46 -0.07
CA GLU A 20 -7.28 8.23 1.03
C GLU A 20 -6.90 8.89 2.36
N VAL A 21 -5.61 9.11 2.65
CA VAL A 21 -5.18 9.69 3.94
C VAL A 21 -5.16 11.22 3.94
N GLU A 22 -5.31 11.87 2.80
CA GLU A 22 -5.27 13.35 2.72
C GLU A 22 -6.30 14.05 3.62
N PRO A 23 -7.55 13.57 3.75
CA PRO A 23 -8.53 14.17 4.66
C PRO A 23 -8.04 14.28 6.12
N ALA A 24 -7.18 13.36 6.59
CA ALA A 24 -6.64 13.38 7.95
C ALA A 24 -5.86 14.66 8.28
N LEU A 25 -5.41 15.41 7.26
CA LEU A 25 -4.76 16.71 7.44
C LEU A 25 -5.71 17.79 8.00
N TYR A 26 -7.02 17.63 7.77
CA TYR A 26 -8.05 18.62 8.08
C TYR A 26 -9.03 18.14 9.18
N LEU A 27 -9.08 16.84 9.45
CA LEU A 27 -9.86 16.26 10.57
C LEU A 27 -9.29 16.66 11.94
N ASN A 28 -10.09 16.44 12.99
CA ASN A 28 -9.60 16.55 14.36
C ASN A 28 -8.51 15.50 14.65
N ASP A 29 -7.83 15.61 15.80
CA ASP A 29 -6.67 14.76 16.08
C ASP A 29 -7.02 13.28 16.21
N HIS A 30 -8.19 12.94 16.76
CA HIS A 30 -8.63 11.56 16.93
C HIS A 30 -8.98 10.92 15.58
N GLU A 31 -9.92 11.51 14.84
CA GLU A 31 -10.36 11.01 13.53
C GLU A 31 -9.21 10.99 12.51
N GLY A 32 -8.36 12.04 12.54
CA GLY A 32 -7.18 12.11 11.69
C GLY A 32 -6.15 11.02 12.02
N PHE A 33 -5.99 10.68 13.29
CA PHE A 33 -5.12 9.58 13.70
C PHE A 33 -5.68 8.22 13.28
N GLU A 34 -6.98 7.98 13.43
CA GLU A 34 -7.61 6.72 13.01
C GLU A 34 -7.47 6.48 11.50
N LEU A 35 -7.75 7.50 10.69
CA LEU A 35 -7.55 7.41 9.24
C LEU A 35 -6.07 7.19 8.88
N TYR A 36 -5.16 7.92 9.53
CA TYR A 36 -3.73 7.71 9.36
C TYR A 36 -3.32 6.26 9.69
N ALA A 37 -3.76 5.72 10.83
CA ALA A 37 -3.38 4.40 11.30
C ALA A 37 -3.89 3.30 10.36
N SER A 38 -5.10 3.45 9.83
CA SER A 38 -5.67 2.57 8.81
C SER A 38 -4.80 2.52 7.54
N ILE A 39 -4.42 3.69 7.01
CA ILE A 39 -3.59 3.77 5.80
C ILE A 39 -2.15 3.33 6.08
N GLU A 40 -1.59 3.63 7.25
CA GLU A 40 -0.26 3.12 7.63
C GLU A 40 -0.24 1.59 7.65
N SER A 41 -1.29 0.96 8.17
CA SER A 41 -1.43 -0.50 8.15
C SER A 41 -1.46 -1.03 6.71
N LYS A 42 -2.26 -0.42 5.82
CA LYS A 42 -2.29 -0.78 4.39
C LYS A 42 -0.91 -0.65 3.72
N VAL A 43 -0.19 0.43 4.00
CA VAL A 43 1.16 0.65 3.44
C VAL A 43 2.15 -0.41 3.92
N ARG A 44 2.12 -0.80 5.20
CA ARG A 44 2.99 -1.87 5.70
C ARG A 44 2.72 -3.20 4.98
N THR A 45 1.45 -3.54 4.79
CA THR A 45 1.05 -4.73 4.03
C THR A 45 1.49 -4.64 2.57
N ALA A 46 1.33 -3.48 1.93
CA ALA A 46 1.76 -3.28 0.55
C ALA A 46 3.27 -3.50 0.36
N VAL A 47 4.10 -2.96 1.27
CA VAL A 47 5.56 -3.13 1.23
C VAL A 47 5.95 -4.60 1.41
N GLU A 48 5.27 -5.32 2.31
CA GLU A 48 5.53 -6.73 2.54
C GLU A 48 5.15 -7.59 1.32
N LEU A 49 3.97 -7.35 0.75
CA LEU A 49 3.50 -8.04 -0.45
C LEU A 49 4.38 -7.72 -1.67
N GLU A 50 4.87 -6.49 -1.81
CA GLU A 50 5.79 -6.12 -2.89
C GLU A 50 7.08 -6.93 -2.81
N ARG A 51 7.67 -7.03 -1.60
CA ARG A 51 8.86 -7.84 -1.37
C ARG A 51 8.64 -9.32 -1.71
N GLN A 52 7.49 -9.87 -1.32
CA GLN A 52 7.15 -11.26 -1.61
C GLN A 52 6.96 -11.48 -3.12
N ILE A 53 6.21 -10.62 -3.80
CA ILE A 53 6.03 -10.66 -5.27
C ILE A 53 7.36 -10.56 -5.99
N ASP A 54 8.26 -9.68 -5.57
CA ASP A 54 9.58 -9.55 -6.20
C ASP A 54 10.40 -10.84 -6.02
N SER A 55 10.31 -11.50 -4.85
CA SER A 55 11.02 -12.74 -4.56
C SER A 55 10.56 -13.96 -5.37
N CYS A 56 9.30 -13.97 -5.83
CA CYS A 56 8.73 -15.04 -6.64
C CYS A 56 8.41 -14.60 -8.08
N SER A 57 8.96 -13.46 -8.52
CA SER A 57 8.60 -12.82 -9.79
C SER A 57 8.89 -13.67 -11.03
N GLU A 58 9.88 -14.56 -10.97
CA GLU A 58 10.22 -15.50 -12.06
C GLU A 58 9.18 -16.61 -12.25
N SER A 59 8.41 -16.93 -11.21
CA SER A 59 7.33 -17.92 -11.24
C SER A 59 5.99 -17.36 -11.72
N LEU A 60 5.91 -16.04 -11.92
CA LEU A 60 4.69 -15.34 -12.33
C LEU A 60 4.71 -14.99 -13.81
N SER A 61 3.56 -15.07 -14.46
CA SER A 61 3.41 -14.47 -15.79
C SER A 61 3.54 -12.95 -15.71
N ALA A 62 3.94 -12.32 -16.82
CA ALA A 62 4.02 -10.86 -16.91
C ALA A 62 2.68 -10.16 -16.56
N SER A 63 1.55 -10.79 -16.88
CA SER A 63 0.20 -10.28 -16.57
C SER A 63 -0.11 -10.33 -15.07
N GLU A 64 0.18 -11.46 -14.42
CA GLU A 64 -0.01 -11.62 -12.97
C GLU A 64 0.87 -10.67 -12.19
N LEU A 65 2.16 -10.58 -12.55
CA LEU A 65 3.11 -9.67 -11.93
C LEU A 65 2.66 -8.20 -12.06
N THR A 66 2.25 -7.79 -13.26
CA THR A 66 1.77 -6.42 -13.51
C THR A 66 0.51 -6.12 -12.70
N THR A 67 -0.45 -7.04 -12.68
CA THR A 67 -1.71 -6.89 -11.94
C THR A 67 -1.47 -6.83 -10.44
N ALA A 68 -0.61 -7.69 -9.89
CA ALA A 68 -0.26 -7.70 -8.48
C ALA A 68 0.42 -6.39 -8.07
N LYS A 69 1.44 -5.94 -8.82
CA LYS A 69 2.12 -4.66 -8.55
C LYS A 69 1.18 -3.46 -8.65
N PHE A 70 0.23 -3.47 -9.59
CA PHE A 70 -0.76 -2.40 -9.70
C PHE A 70 -1.67 -2.33 -8.44
N ARG A 71 -2.20 -3.48 -7.99
CA ARG A 71 -3.01 -3.58 -6.77
C ARG A 71 -2.26 -3.11 -5.53
N ILE A 72 -1.01 -3.55 -5.36
CA ILE A 72 -0.13 -3.11 -4.28
C ILE A 72 0.02 -1.58 -4.27
N ARG A 73 0.33 -0.97 -5.43
CA ARG A 73 0.48 0.49 -5.54
C ARG A 73 -0.80 1.23 -5.20
N GLN A 74 -1.95 0.69 -5.55
CA GLN A 74 -3.26 1.27 -5.25
C GLN A 74 -3.73 1.00 -3.81
N LEU A 75 -2.96 0.27 -3.01
CA LEU A 75 -3.35 -0.17 -1.66
C LEU A 75 -4.67 -0.96 -1.62
N THR A 76 -4.92 -1.75 -2.67
CA THR A 76 -6.16 -2.51 -2.84
C THR A 76 -5.87 -3.97 -3.19
N GLY A 77 -6.88 -4.82 -3.04
CA GLY A 77 -6.82 -6.20 -3.53
C GLY A 77 -5.72 -7.06 -2.90
N PHE A 78 -5.32 -6.75 -1.66
CA PHE A 78 -4.23 -7.44 -0.96
C PHE A 78 -4.51 -8.93 -0.76
N ASP A 79 -5.76 -9.31 -0.50
CA ASP A 79 -6.14 -10.72 -0.34
C ASP A 79 -5.92 -11.51 -1.63
N GLN A 80 -6.21 -10.91 -2.79
CA GLN A 80 -5.96 -11.54 -4.09
C GLN A 80 -4.46 -11.65 -4.38
N VAL A 81 -3.67 -10.64 -4.02
CA VAL A 81 -2.20 -10.68 -4.17
C VAL A 81 -1.62 -11.75 -3.25
N LYS A 82 -2.11 -11.86 -2.02
CA LYS A 82 -1.67 -12.88 -1.07
C LYS A 82 -2.03 -14.29 -1.55
N ALA A 83 -3.28 -14.50 -1.99
CA ALA A 83 -3.70 -15.78 -2.54
C ALA A 83 -2.90 -16.20 -3.79
N LEU A 84 -2.48 -15.22 -4.61
CA LEU A 84 -1.57 -15.47 -5.73
C LEU A 84 -0.20 -15.96 -5.23
N ILE A 85 0.39 -15.29 -4.23
CA ILE A 85 1.68 -15.68 -3.65
C ILE A 85 1.60 -17.07 -3.00
N ASP A 86 0.55 -17.34 -2.21
CA ASP A 86 0.35 -18.60 -1.49
C ASP A 86 0.16 -19.81 -2.44
N ALA A 87 -0.11 -19.57 -3.73
CA ALA A 87 -0.29 -20.61 -4.74
C ALA A 87 1.00 -20.95 -5.53
N LEU A 88 2.11 -20.27 -5.26
CA LEU A 88 3.44 -20.50 -5.88
C LEU A 88 4.29 -21.47 -5.07
#